data_AF-A0A3C8C8H2-F1
#
_entry.id   AF-A0A3C8C8H2-F1
#
_cell.length_a   1.000
_cell.length_b   1.000
_cell.length_c   1.000
_cell.angle_alpha   90.00
_cell.angle_beta   90.00
_cell.angle_gamma   90.00
#
_symmetry.space_group_name_H-M   'P 1'
#
loop_
_entity.id
_entity.type
_entity.pdbx_description
1 polymer ?
#
loop_
_entity_poly.entity_id
_entity_poly.type
_entity_poly.pdbx_seq_one_letter_code
_entity_poly.pdbx_strand_id
1 'polypeptide(L)'
;EGKVEVVDSIYKQGRVKILFKRSLATEGEFDVQIPTEQFIPVAFLQWAGRDKESDEHMAISTWYYTILKPALPQSLYYMPPIIAAIFVCFQGWVIWMTKRTRKMYDEGKIRRDEVPK
;
A
#
# COMPACT_ATOMS: atom_id res chain seq x y z
N GLU A 1 -23.02 -8.23 -12.50
CA GLU A 1 -22.07 -9.31 -12.81
C GLU A 1 -20.65 -8.76 -12.71
N GLY A 2 -19.81 -9.39 -11.90
CA GLY A 2 -18.42 -9.00 -11.70
C GLY A 2 -17.59 -9.15 -12.98
N LYS A 3 -17.48 -8.08 -13.77
CA LYS A 3 -16.72 -8.09 -15.03
C LYS A 3 -15.24 -8.38 -14.77
N VAL A 4 -14.77 -9.55 -15.22
CA VAL A 4 -13.34 -9.88 -15.28
C VAL A 4 -12.79 -9.33 -16.59
N GLU A 5 -11.67 -8.62 -16.48
CA GLU A 5 -10.95 -8.04 -17.61
C GLU A 5 -9.60 -8.75 -17.79
N VAL A 6 -9.25 -9.04 -19.04
CA VAL A 6 -7.88 -9.46 -19.41
C VAL A 6 -7.08 -8.19 -19.66
N VAL A 7 -6.16 -7.86 -18.76
CA VAL A 7 -5.36 -6.63 -18.82
C VAL A 7 -4.16 -6.79 -19.72
N ASP A 8 -3.52 -7.96 -19.67
CA ASP A 8 -2.35 -8.27 -20.48
C ASP A 8 -2.32 -9.76 -20.81
N SER A 9 -1.77 -10.09 -21.97
CA SER A 9 -1.55 -11.47 -22.39
C SER A 9 -0.32 -11.55 -23.29
N ILE A 10 0.59 -12.46 -22.99
CA ILE A 10 1.80 -12.68 -23.77
C ILE A 10 2.12 -14.17 -23.88
N TYR A 11 2.45 -14.60 -25.09
CA TYR A 11 3.10 -15.87 -25.33
C TYR A 11 4.57 -15.64 -25.69
N LYS A 12 5.48 -16.18 -24.87
CA LYS A 12 6.92 -16.05 -25.10
C LYS A 12 7.65 -17.31 -24.65
N GLN A 13 8.44 -17.89 -25.55
CA GLN A 13 9.29 -19.06 -25.28
C GLN A 13 8.50 -20.24 -24.67
N GLY A 14 7.39 -20.63 -25.29
CA GLY A 14 6.60 -21.77 -24.81
C GLY A 14 5.74 -21.49 -23.58
N ARG A 15 5.71 -20.25 -23.06
CA ARG A 15 4.93 -19.88 -21.88
C ARG A 15 3.88 -18.83 -22.22
N VAL A 16 2.66 -19.10 -21.78
CA VAL A 16 1.55 -18.14 -21.78
C VAL A 16 1.53 -17.45 -20.41
N LYS A 17 1.45 -16.12 -20.40
CA LYS A 17 1.19 -15.31 -19.21
C LYS A 17 -0.04 -14.46 -19.48
N ILE A 18 -1.00 -14.49 -18.57
CA ILE A 18 -2.23 -13.71 -18.67
C ILE A 18 -2.43 -13.01 -17.33
N LEU A 19 -2.78 -11.73 -17.38
CA LEU A 19 -3.17 -10.95 -16.21
C LEU A 19 -4.67 -10.71 -16.24
N PHE A 20 -5.37 -11.31 -15.28
CA PHE A 20 -6.79 -11.06 -15.05
C PHE A 20 -6.97 -10.00 -13.96
N LYS A 21 -7.92 -9.10 -14.16
CA LYS A 21 -8.31 -8.07 -13.20
C LYS A 21 -9.82 -8.10 -12.98
N ARG A 22 -10.23 -7.99 -11.72
CA ARG A 22 -11.63 -7.83 -11.33
C ARG A 22 -11.73 -7.01 -10.04
N SER A 23 -12.92 -6.51 -9.76
CA SER A 23 -13.23 -5.94 -8.45
C SER A 23 -13.22 -7.04 -7.37
N LEU A 24 -12.79 -6.68 -6.15
CA LEU A 24 -12.81 -7.56 -4.99
C LEU A 24 -14.24 -7.84 -4.50
N ALA A 25 -15.10 -6.81 -4.57
CA ALA A 25 -16.51 -6.90 -4.24
C ALA A 25 -17.36 -6.75 -5.50
N THR A 26 -18.38 -7.60 -5.63
CA THR A 26 -19.25 -7.70 -6.81
C THR A 26 -20.72 -7.81 -6.40
N GLU A 27 -21.62 -7.25 -7.20
CA GLU A 27 -23.04 -7.12 -6.84
C GLU A 27 -23.90 -8.37 -7.14
N GLY A 28 -23.35 -9.37 -7.86
CA GLY A 28 -24.11 -10.59 -8.17
C GLY A 28 -24.30 -11.49 -6.95
N GLU A 29 -25.50 -12.01 -6.78
CA GLU A 29 -25.86 -12.91 -5.66
C GLU A 29 -24.98 -14.17 -5.61
N PHE A 30 -24.60 -14.71 -6.77
CA PHE A 30 -23.73 -15.88 -6.91
C PHE A 30 -22.28 -15.52 -7.26
N ASP A 31 -21.92 -14.23 -7.29
CA ASP A 31 -20.55 -13.83 -7.59
C ASP A 31 -19.63 -14.09 -6.39
N VAL A 32 -18.48 -14.72 -6.65
CA VAL A 32 -17.44 -14.94 -5.65
C VAL A 32 -16.89 -13.60 -5.17
N GLN A 33 -17.00 -13.36 -3.87
CA GLN A 33 -16.44 -12.20 -3.17
C GLN A 33 -15.02 -12.50 -2.70
N ILE A 34 -14.14 -11.50 -2.76
CA ILE A 34 -12.72 -11.64 -2.44
C ILE A 34 -12.37 -10.69 -1.28
N PRO A 35 -12.75 -11.00 -0.03
CA PRO A 35 -12.44 -10.17 1.13
C PRO A 35 -10.96 -10.18 1.48
N THR A 36 -10.46 -9.08 2.05
CA THR A 36 -9.11 -9.04 2.62
C THR A 36 -9.05 -9.82 3.93
N GLU A 37 -7.85 -10.31 4.28
CA GLU A 37 -7.56 -11.03 5.54
C GLU A 37 -8.28 -12.38 5.72
N GLN A 38 -8.95 -12.88 4.69
CA GLN A 38 -9.58 -14.20 4.71
C GLN A 38 -8.88 -15.14 3.73
N PHE A 39 -8.89 -16.43 4.04
CA PHE A 39 -8.37 -17.46 3.15
C PHE A 39 -9.35 -17.75 2.03
N ILE A 40 -8.87 -17.61 0.80
CA ILE A 40 -9.66 -17.82 -0.41
C ILE A 40 -9.07 -19.03 -1.14
N PRO A 41 -9.80 -20.16 -1.22
CA PRO A 41 -9.36 -21.31 -1.99
C PRO A 41 -9.51 -21.03 -3.49
N VAL A 42 -8.45 -21.29 -4.26
CA VAL A 42 -8.39 -21.08 -5.70
C VAL A 42 -7.81 -22.33 -6.38
N ALA A 43 -8.41 -22.73 -7.50
CA ALA A 43 -7.87 -23.74 -8.39
C ALA A 43 -7.88 -23.19 -9.83
N PHE A 44 -6.97 -23.69 -10.66
CA PHE A 44 -6.81 -23.27 -12.05
C PHE A 44 -7.10 -24.43 -12.98
N LEU A 45 -7.80 -24.10 -14.06
CA LEU A 45 -8.18 -25.01 -15.12
C LEU A 45 -7.55 -24.49 -16.41
N GLN A 46 -6.89 -25.36 -17.16
CA GLN A 46 -6.13 -25.01 -18.36
C GLN A 46 -6.48 -25.95 -19.51
N TRP A 47 -6.83 -25.37 -20.65
CA TRP A 47 -7.03 -26.07 -21.91
C TRP A 47 -5.89 -25.77 -22.89
N ALA A 48 -5.36 -26.81 -23.52
CA ALA A 48 -4.40 -26.74 -24.60
C ALA A 48 -5.08 -26.82 -25.98
N GLY A 49 -5.21 -25.68 -26.65
CA GLY A 49 -5.81 -25.64 -27.99
C GLY A 49 -5.06 -26.46 -29.05
N ARG A 50 -3.74 -26.68 -28.89
CA ARG A 50 -2.95 -27.55 -29.79
C ARG A 50 -3.41 -29.01 -29.74
N ASP A 51 -3.80 -29.46 -28.55
CA ASP A 51 -4.23 -30.84 -28.31
C ASP A 51 -5.75 -30.99 -28.43
N LYS A 52 -6.45 -29.92 -28.87
CA LYS A 52 -7.90 -29.83 -29.03
C LYS A 52 -8.67 -30.14 -27.75
N GLU A 53 -8.08 -29.76 -26.61
CA GLU A 53 -8.74 -29.83 -25.31
C GLU A 53 -9.96 -28.90 -25.27
N SER A 54 -11.11 -29.42 -24.85
CA SER A 54 -12.36 -28.68 -24.63
C SER A 54 -13.15 -29.28 -23.48
N ASP A 55 -14.10 -28.52 -22.94
CA ASP A 55 -15.04 -28.97 -21.91
C ASP A 55 -14.30 -29.57 -20.70
N GLU A 56 -14.61 -30.79 -20.26
CA GLU A 56 -13.96 -31.45 -19.11
C GLU A 56 -12.55 -32.00 -19.41
N HIS A 57 -12.11 -32.01 -20.67
CA HIS A 57 -10.78 -32.46 -21.05
C HIS A 57 -9.78 -31.31 -20.89
N MET A 58 -9.20 -31.20 -19.70
CA MET A 58 -8.29 -30.12 -19.34
C MET A 58 -7.33 -30.53 -18.22
N ALA A 59 -6.26 -29.75 -18.04
CA ALA A 59 -5.43 -29.85 -16.85
C ALA A 59 -6.04 -29.05 -15.69
N ILE A 60 -6.04 -29.63 -14.48
CA ILE A 60 -6.55 -29.00 -13.26
C ILE A 60 -5.44 -28.93 -12.21
N SER A 61 -5.29 -27.79 -11.53
CA SER A 61 -4.32 -27.64 -10.44
C SER A 61 -4.82 -28.22 -9.12
N THR A 62 -3.92 -28.38 -8.15
CA THR A 62 -4.33 -28.53 -6.75
C THR A 62 -4.96 -27.24 -6.23
N TRP A 63 -5.63 -27.31 -5.07
CA TRP A 63 -6.14 -26.13 -4.36
C TRP A 63 -5.01 -25.30 -3.77
N TYR A 64 -5.06 -23.99 -3.99
CA TYR A 64 -4.20 -22.99 -3.36
C TYR A 64 -5.03 -22.14 -2.41
N TYR A 65 -4.50 -21.85 -1.23
CA TYR A 65 -5.13 -20.94 -0.28
C TYR A 65 -4.40 -19.60 -0.34
N THR A 66 -5.07 -18.59 -0.89
CA THR A 66 -4.51 -17.23 -1.02
C THR A 66 -5.13 -16.33 0.04
N ILE A 67 -4.32 -15.44 0.60
CA ILE A 67 -4.78 -14.40 1.52
C ILE A 67 -4.37 -13.03 0.98
N LEU A 68 -5.31 -12.09 0.98
CA LEU A 68 -5.04 -10.71 0.61
C LEU A 68 -4.69 -9.88 1.83
N LYS A 69 -3.58 -9.14 1.76
CA LYS A 69 -3.24 -8.15 2.77
C LYS A 69 -4.23 -6.97 2.68
N PRO A 70 -4.63 -6.36 3.81
CA PRO A 70 -5.44 -5.15 3.78
C PRO A 70 -4.69 -4.01 3.08
N ALA A 71 -5.45 -3.06 2.56
CA ALA A 71 -4.88 -1.83 2.02
C ALA A 71 -4.09 -1.09 3.11
N LEU A 72 -2.96 -0.48 2.73
CA LEU A 72 -2.19 0.33 3.65
C LEU A 72 -3.05 1.53 4.10
N PRO A 73 -3.00 1.90 5.39
CA PRO A 73 -3.76 3.03 5.88
C PRO A 73 -3.28 4.30 5.16
N GLN A 74 -4.20 5.18 4.78
CA GLN A 74 -3.87 6.43 4.09
C GLN A 74 -2.92 7.31 4.92
N SER A 75 -2.95 7.16 6.26
CA SER A 75 -2.04 7.82 7.19
C SER A 75 -0.58 7.63 6.86
N LEU A 76 -0.20 6.50 6.27
CA LEU A 76 1.18 6.25 5.89
C LEU A 76 1.70 7.26 4.85
N TYR A 77 0.84 7.84 4.02
CA TYR A 77 1.23 8.80 2.99
C TYR A 77 1.40 10.23 3.53
N TYR A 78 0.53 10.68 4.44
CA TYR A 78 0.53 12.07 4.92
C TYR A 78 1.24 12.27 6.27
N MET A 79 1.33 11.23 7.09
CA MET A 79 1.91 11.34 8.44
C MET A 79 3.42 11.63 8.41
N PRO A 80 4.26 11.00 7.55
CA PRO A 80 5.68 11.32 7.47
C PRO A 80 5.99 12.80 7.14
N PRO A 81 5.43 13.41 6.08
CA PRO A 81 5.72 14.82 5.77
C PRO A 81 5.19 15.77 6.86
N ILE A 82 4.05 15.47 7.49
CA ILE A 82 3.52 16.27 8.61
C ILE A 82 4.49 16.25 9.80
N ILE A 83 4.96 15.07 10.20
CA ILE A 83 5.91 14.93 11.32
C ILE A 83 7.22 15.65 10.98
N ALA A 84 7.71 15.51 9.75
CA ALA A 84 8.91 16.21 9.30
C ALA A 84 8.74 17.73 9.37
N ALA A 85 7.60 18.26 8.92
CA ALA A 85 7.30 19.69 8.99
C ALA A 85 7.23 20.19 10.43
N ILE A 86 6.54 19.47 11.32
CA ILE A 86 6.48 19.80 12.75
C ILE A 86 7.87 19.83 13.36
N PHE A 87 8.70 18.83 13.05
CA PHE A 87 10.06 18.72 13.57
C PHE A 87 10.94 19.91 13.12
N VAL A 88 10.90 20.26 11.83
CA VAL A 88 11.65 21.40 11.28
C VAL A 88 11.17 22.73 11.86
N CYS A 89 9.84 22.93 11.94
CA CYS A 89 9.25 24.13 12.53
C CYS A 89 9.65 24.28 14.00
N PHE A 90 9.65 23.17 14.76
CA PHE A 90 10.06 23.16 16.16
C PHE A 90 11.53 23.54 16.31
N GLN A 91 12.43 22.96 15.53
CA GLN A 91 13.85 23.34 15.54
C GLN A 91 14.08 24.80 15.15
N GLY A 92 13.39 25.28 14.11
CA GLY A 92 13.42 26.67 13.69
C GLY A 92 12.95 27.63 14.79
N TRP A 93 11.88 27.25 15.50
CA TRP A 93 11.36 28.02 16.63
C TRP A 93 12.33 28.06 17.81
N VAL A 94 12.98 26.94 18.16
CA VAL A 94 14.01 26.89 19.21
C VAL A 94 15.22 27.77 18.85
N ILE A 95 15.70 27.71 17.61
CA ILE A 95 16.80 28.57 17.13
C ILE A 95 16.39 30.05 17.18
N TRP A 96 15.17 30.37 16.78
CA TRP A 96 14.66 31.74 16.85
C TRP A 96 14.53 32.23 18.30
N MET A 97 14.02 31.41 19.21
CA MET A 97 13.90 31.73 20.64
C MET A 97 15.27 31.99 21.27
N THR A 98 16.26 31.14 21.02
CA THR A 98 17.63 31.34 21.56
C THR A 98 18.31 32.60 21.02
N LYS A 99 18.11 32.92 19.73
CA LYS A 99 18.57 34.20 19.16
C LYS A 99 17.85 35.40 19.79
N ARG A 100 16.54 35.30 20.00
CA ARG A 100 15.72 36.35 20.62
C ARG A 100 16.12 36.61 22.07
N THR A 101 16.32 35.58 22.88
CA THR A 101 16.75 35.74 24.27
C THR A 101 18.16 36.32 24.37
N ARG A 102 19.08 35.90 23.51
CA ARG A 102 20.43 36.50 23.43
C ARG A 102 20.37 38.00 23.15
N LYS A 103 19.56 38.42 22.17
CA LYS A 103 19.35 39.85 21.86
C LYS A 103 18.80 40.64 23.05
N MET A 104 17.91 40.04 23.85
CA MET A 104 17.35 40.67 25.05
C MET A 104 18.40 40.86 26.17
N TYR A 105 19.37 39.95 26.30
CA TYR A 105 20.50 40.13 27.20
C TYR A 105 21.47 41.21 26.71
N ASP A 106 21.77 41.25 25.41
CA ASP A 106 22.68 42.25 24.82
C ASP A 106 22.09 43.68 24.90
N GLU A 107 20.77 43.82 24.80
CA GLU A 107 20.04 45.09 24.97
C GLU A 107 19.84 45.51 26.45
N GLY A 108 20.32 44.72 27.42
CA GLY A 108 20.24 45.05 28.85
C GLY A 108 18.84 45.01 29.46
N LYS A 109 17.84 44.47 28.74
CA LYS A 109 16.44 44.37 29.19
C LYS A 109 16.23 43.26 30.22
N ILE A 110 17.17 42.32 30.36
CA ILE A 110 17.12 41.18 31.27
C ILE A 110 18.48 41.03 31.98
N ARG A 111 18.49 40.93 33.31
CA ARG A 111 19.71 40.66 34.09
C ARG A 111 20.14 39.22 33.88
N ARG A 112 21.43 38.98 33.63
CA ARG A 112 21.98 37.63 33.68
C ARG A 112 22.07 37.19 35.14
N ASP A 113 21.49 36.04 35.45
CA ASP A 113 21.67 35.44 36.77
C ASP A 113 23.16 35.12 36.96
N GLU A 114 23.70 35.56 38.10
CA GLU A 114 25.07 35.24 38.47
C GLU A 114 25.15 33.75 38.83
N VAL A 115 26.08 33.04 38.19
CA VAL A 115 26.31 31.62 38.49
C VAL A 115 26.81 31.53 39.94
N PRO A 116 26.14 30.78 40.83
CA PRO A 116 26.62 30.62 42.20
C PRO A 116 28.02 29.99 42.18
N LYS A 117 28.93 30.60 42.94
CA LYS A 117 30.33 30.17 43.10
C LYS A 117 30.43 28.83 43.83
#